data_AF-A0A0P7CJE8-F1
#
_entry.id   AF-A0A0P7CJE8-F1
#
_cell.length_a   1.000
_cell.length_b   1.000
_cell.length_c   1.000
_cell.angle_alpha   90.00
_cell.angle_beta   90.00
_cell.angle_gamma   90.00
#
_symmetry.space_group_name_H-M   'P 1'
#
loop_
_entity.id
_entity.type
_entity.pdbx_description
1 polymer ?
#
loop_
_entity_poly.entity_id
_entity_poly.type
_entity_poly.pdbx_seq_one_letter_code
_entity_poly.pdbx_strand_id
1 'polypeptide(L)'
;MTQISDPSAPDFSPMGWLGALAAEGDYQRALEEFRENQISPGDMEDFEEDLAWAVRQATPLDGDPTPTRNRLLAEPDVIIARRRSESVQATRDFVDAQVDELLARGDDD
;
A
#
# COMPACT_ATOMS: atom_id res chain seq x y z
N MET A 1 -2.22 -14.21 -9.19
CA MET A 1 -1.38 -14.50 -10.37
C MET A 1 -2.28 -14.52 -11.58
N THR A 2 -2.29 -13.45 -12.37
CA THR A 2 -2.99 -13.44 -13.66
C THR A 2 -2.20 -14.35 -14.59
N GLN A 3 -2.78 -15.49 -14.96
CA GLN A 3 -2.12 -16.45 -15.84
C GLN A 3 -2.01 -15.82 -17.22
N ILE A 4 -0.82 -15.34 -17.57
CA ILE A 4 -0.50 -14.81 -18.88
C ILE A 4 -0.59 -16.00 -19.86
N SER A 5 -1.63 -16.04 -20.69
CA SER A 5 -1.85 -17.14 -21.65
C SER A 5 -0.68 -17.27 -22.63
N ASP A 6 -0.39 -18.51 -23.04
CA ASP A 6 0.67 -18.85 -24.00
C ASP A 6 0.41 -18.14 -25.35
N PRO A 7 1.40 -17.41 -25.90
CA PRO A 7 1.25 -16.72 -27.18
C PRO A 7 1.01 -17.63 -28.39
N SER A 8 1.14 -18.94 -28.21
CA SER A 8 0.90 -19.98 -29.23
C SER A 8 -0.54 -20.51 -29.22
N ALA A 9 -1.40 -20.05 -28.29
CA ALA A 9 -2.78 -20.50 -28.21
C ALA A 9 -3.65 -19.94 -29.36
N PRO A 10 -4.61 -20.72 -29.90
CA PRO A 10 -5.45 -20.28 -31.02
C PRO A 10 -6.36 -19.08 -30.71
N ASP A 11 -6.64 -18.81 -29.43
CA ASP A 11 -7.42 -17.65 -28.95
C ASP A 11 -6.51 -16.53 -28.39
N PHE A 12 -5.22 -16.53 -28.74
CA PHE A 12 -4.29 -15.50 -28.28
C PHE A 12 -4.68 -14.12 -28.82
N SER A 13 -4.99 -13.20 -27.90
CA SER A 13 -5.17 -11.78 -28.19
C SER A 13 -3.91 -11.01 -27.84
N PRO A 14 -3.08 -10.61 -28.83
CA PRO A 14 -1.86 -9.83 -28.57
C PRO A 14 -2.16 -8.50 -27.87
N MET A 15 -3.32 -7.89 -28.13
CA MET A 15 -3.79 -6.69 -27.42
C MET A 15 -4.06 -6.95 -25.93
N GLY A 16 -4.70 -8.08 -25.60
CA GLY A 16 -4.93 -8.47 -24.21
C GLY A 16 -3.64 -8.79 -23.46
N TRP A 17 -2.66 -9.36 -24.17
CA TRP A 17 -1.36 -9.71 -23.61
C TRP A 17 -0.47 -8.48 -23.33
N LEU A 18 -0.42 -7.53 -24.27
CA LEU A 18 0.30 -6.26 -24.07
C LEU A 18 -0.31 -5.44 -22.93
N GLY A 19 -1.64 -5.42 -22.79
CA GLY A 19 -2.31 -4.77 -21.67
C GLY A 19 -1.98 -5.41 -20.32
N ALA A 20 -1.93 -6.75 -20.27
CA ALA A 20 -1.55 -7.48 -19.05
C ALA A 20 -0.08 -7.21 -18.65
N LEU A 21 0.84 -7.13 -19.62
CA LEU A 21 2.23 -6.78 -19.34
C LEU A 21 2.40 -5.33 -18.86
N ALA A 22 1.69 -4.38 -19.46
CA ALA A 22 1.72 -2.99 -19.02
C ALA A 22 1.25 -2.87 -17.56
N ALA A 23 0.11 -3.50 -17.23
CA ALA A 23 -0.42 -3.51 -15.86
C ALA A 23 0.52 -4.18 -14.85
N GLU A 24 1.24 -5.23 -15.26
CA GLU A 24 2.27 -5.84 -14.40
C GLU A 24 3.47 -4.91 -14.21
N GLY A 25 3.90 -4.18 -15.24
CA GLY A 25 4.95 -3.17 -15.13
C GLY A 25 4.57 -2.03 -14.19
N ASP A 26 3.36 -1.50 -14.33
CA ASP A 26 2.83 -0.44 -13.45
C ASP A 26 2.73 -0.92 -12.00
N TYR A 27 2.33 -2.17 -11.78
CA TYR A 27 2.32 -2.80 -10.46
C TYR A 27 3.71 -2.87 -9.82
N GLN A 28 4.70 -3.39 -10.56
CA GLN A 28 6.07 -3.52 -10.04
C GLN A 28 6.66 -2.16 -9.70
N ARG A 29 6.43 -1.15 -10.56
CA ARG A 29 6.89 0.22 -10.30
C ARG A 29 6.23 0.82 -9.06
N ALA A 30 4.92 0.68 -8.91
CA ALA A 30 4.21 1.17 -7.72
C ALA A 30 4.73 0.52 -6.43
N LEU A 31 5.08 -0.77 -6.47
CA LEU A 31 5.65 -1.47 -5.33
C LEU A 31 7.07 -0.97 -5.00
N GLU A 32 7.88 -0.67 -6.00
CA GLU A 32 9.22 -0.09 -5.80
C GLU A 32 9.15 1.30 -5.17
N GLU A 33 8.31 2.19 -5.72
CA GLU A 33 8.12 3.54 -5.15
C GLU A 33 7.51 3.46 -3.73
N PHE A 34 6.57 2.55 -3.47
CA PHE A 34 6.04 2.30 -2.12
C PHE A 34 7.15 1.89 -1.14
N ARG A 35 8.08 1.01 -1.56
CA ARG A 35 9.20 0.59 -0.71
C ARG A 35 10.12 1.74 -0.38
N GLU A 36 10.37 2.64 -1.33
CA GLU A 36 11.21 3.83 -1.11
C GLU A 36 10.58 4.79 -0.11
N ASN A 37 9.26 5.03 -0.20
CA ASN A 37 8.55 5.90 0.74
C ASN A 37 8.51 5.31 2.15
N GLN A 38 8.37 3.99 2.28
CA GLN A 38 8.23 3.30 3.56
C GLN A 38 9.58 2.99 4.27
N ILE A 39 10.69 3.55 3.78
CA ILE A 39 12.01 3.47 4.45
C ILE A 39 11.95 4.15 5.83
N SER A 40 11.24 5.27 5.94
CA SER A 40 10.94 5.91 7.23
C SER A 40 9.47 5.63 7.56
N PRO A 41 9.16 4.76 8.54
CA PRO A 41 7.78 4.46 8.86
C PRO A 41 7.12 5.71 9.44
N GLY A 42 6.17 6.26 8.67
CA GLY A 42 5.20 7.23 9.15
C GLY A 42 4.16 6.58 10.04
N ASP A 43 3.18 7.36 10.50
CA ASP A 43 2.03 6.80 11.20
C ASP A 43 1.09 6.05 10.23
N MET A 44 -0.07 5.62 10.72
CA MET A 44 -0.99 4.83 9.89
C MET A 44 -1.58 5.65 8.73
N GLU A 45 -1.71 6.98 8.89
CA GLU A 45 -2.24 7.87 7.85
C GLU A 45 -1.28 7.93 6.65
N ASP A 46 0.02 8.11 6.91
CA ASP A 46 1.05 8.12 5.87
C ASP A 46 1.08 6.79 5.08
N PHE A 47 0.94 5.66 5.78
CA PHE A 47 0.86 4.34 5.14
C PHE A 47 -0.37 4.20 4.23
N GLU A 48 -1.53 4.69 4.69
CA GLU A 48 -2.77 4.63 3.90
C GLU A 48 -2.70 5.53 2.67
N GLU A 49 -2.08 6.71 2.77
CA GLU A 49 -1.85 7.61 1.65
C GLU A 49 -0.93 6.97 0.60
N ASP A 50 0.22 6.44 1.03
CA ASP A 50 1.17 5.77 0.14
C ASP A 50 0.54 4.54 -0.54
N LEU A 51 -0.24 3.75 0.21
CA LEU A 51 -0.95 2.60 -0.35
C LEU A 51 -2.00 3.06 -1.37
N ALA A 52 -2.77 4.11 -1.07
CA ALA A 52 -3.78 4.64 -1.99
C ALA A 52 -3.14 5.16 -3.27
N TRP A 53 -2.00 5.85 -3.16
CA TRP A 53 -1.23 6.30 -4.30
C TRP A 53 -0.72 5.12 -5.14
N ALA A 54 -0.10 4.12 -4.51
CA ALA A 54 0.43 2.95 -5.20
C ALA A 54 -0.67 2.16 -5.92
N VAL A 55 -1.83 1.99 -5.29
CA VAL A 55 -3.02 1.38 -5.91
C VAL A 55 -3.44 2.17 -7.16
N ARG A 56 -3.51 3.50 -7.08
CA ARG A 56 -3.90 4.32 -8.24
C ARG A 56 -2.92 4.24 -9.41
N GLN A 57 -1.62 4.08 -9.14
CA GLN A 57 -0.62 3.91 -10.21
C GLN A 57 -0.71 2.53 -10.84
N ALA A 58 -0.92 1.49 -10.03
CA ALA A 58 -0.93 0.10 -10.48
C ALA A 58 -2.30 -0.37 -11.01
N THR A 59 -3.35 0.44 -10.88
CA THR A 59 -4.68 0.16 -11.43
C THR A 59 -4.80 0.80 -12.82
N PRO A 60 -5.13 0.01 -13.86
CA PRO A 60 -5.39 0.55 -15.19
C PRO A 60 -6.47 1.63 -15.17
N LEU A 61 -6.41 2.59 -16.11
CA LEU A 61 -7.48 3.57 -16.33
C LEU A 61 -8.84 2.87 -16.44
N ASP A 62 -9.83 3.32 -15.65
CA ASP A 62 -11.17 2.74 -15.51
C ASP A 62 -11.22 1.30 -14.94
N GLY A 63 -10.10 0.79 -14.43
CA GLY A 63 -10.02 -0.50 -13.75
C GLY A 63 -10.54 -0.45 -12.31
N ASP A 64 -11.02 -1.59 -11.80
CA ASP A 64 -11.34 -1.75 -10.38
C ASP A 64 -10.02 -1.76 -9.57
N PRO A 65 -9.85 -0.87 -8.56
CA PRO A 65 -8.65 -0.84 -7.73
C PRO A 65 -8.60 -1.96 -6.69
N THR A 66 -9.71 -2.63 -6.39
CA THR A 66 -9.83 -3.63 -5.33
C THR A 66 -8.84 -4.80 -5.50
N PRO A 67 -8.68 -5.41 -6.69
CA PRO A 67 -7.72 -6.48 -6.90
C PRO A 67 -6.28 -6.01 -6.72
N THR A 68 -5.94 -4.81 -7.23
CA THR A 68 -4.62 -4.20 -7.07
C THR A 68 -4.29 -3.95 -5.60
N ARG A 69 -5.24 -3.37 -4.85
CA ARG A 69 -5.11 -3.14 -3.40
C ARG A 69 -4.89 -4.45 -2.65
N ASN A 70 -5.69 -5.47 -2.92
CA ASN A 70 -5.55 -6.77 -2.26
C ASN A 70 -4.22 -7.43 -2.59
N ARG A 71 -3.73 -7.26 -3.82
CA ARG A 71 -2.44 -7.77 -4.24
C ARG A 71 -1.29 -7.06 -3.52
N LEU A 72 -1.31 -5.72 -3.47
CA LEU A 72 -0.32 -4.93 -2.72
C LEU A 72 -0.33 -5.30 -1.23
N LEU A 73 -1.50 -5.40 -0.60
CA LEU A 73 -1.62 -5.80 0.81
C LEU A 73 -1.15 -7.23 1.11
N ALA A 74 -1.01 -8.08 0.09
CA ALA A 74 -0.45 -9.41 0.22
C ALA A 74 1.08 -9.45 0.04
N GLU A 75 1.70 -8.35 -0.39
CA GLU A 75 3.15 -8.27 -0.53
C GLU A 75 3.82 -8.22 0.86
N PRO A 76 4.86 -9.04 1.10
CA PRO A 76 5.54 -9.10 2.39
C PRO A 76 6.02 -7.73 2.89
N ASP A 77 6.55 -6.89 2.01
CA ASP A 77 7.08 -5.58 2.37
C ASP A 77 5.98 -4.62 2.80
N VAL A 78 4.81 -4.67 2.15
CA VAL A 78 3.63 -3.87 2.50
C VAL A 78 3.07 -4.33 3.84
N ILE A 79 3.04 -5.64 4.11
CA ILE A 79 2.63 -6.18 5.41
C ILE A 79 3.57 -5.70 6.52
N ILE A 80 4.88 -5.70 6.28
CA ILE A 80 5.88 -5.22 7.23
C ILE A 80 5.70 -3.72 7.48
N ALA A 81 5.54 -2.92 6.42
CA ALA A 81 5.30 -1.48 6.51
C ALA A 81 4.08 -1.18 7.37
N ARG A 82 2.94 -1.83 7.08
CA ARG A 82 1.71 -1.70 7.86
C ARG A 82 1.91 -1.94 9.34
N ARG A 83 2.60 -3.04 9.71
CA ARG A 83 2.85 -3.36 11.13
C ARG A 83 3.72 -2.31 11.82
N ARG A 84 4.66 -1.70 11.09
CA ARG A 84 5.48 -0.62 11.63
C ARG A 84 4.63 0.61 11.89
N SER A 85 3.79 1.02 10.94
CA SER A 85 2.87 2.15 11.09
C SER A 85 1.88 1.94 12.24
N GLU A 86 1.31 0.73 12.38
CA GLU A 86 0.47 0.34 13.52
C GLU A 86 1.21 0.49 14.87
N SER A 87 2.51 0.14 14.92
CA SER A 87 3.32 0.27 16.12
C SER A 87 3.68 1.73 16.44
N VAL A 88 3.96 2.53 15.41
CA VAL A 88 4.21 3.98 15.54
C VAL A 88 2.96 4.67 16.07
N GLN A 89 1.80 4.39 15.48
CA GLN A 89 0.51 4.93 15.92
C GLN A 89 0.22 4.59 17.39
N ALA A 90 0.36 3.31 17.77
CA ALA A 90 0.11 2.90 19.15
C ALA A 90 1.05 3.59 20.17
N THR A 91 2.30 3.85 19.77
CA THR A 91 3.26 4.59 20.61
C THR A 91 2.85 6.05 20.76
N ARG A 92 2.40 6.68 19.66
CA ARG A 92 1.90 8.06 19.67
C ARG A 92 0.67 8.20 20.56
N ASP A 93 -0.34 7.34 20.36
CA ASP A 93 -1.57 7.35 21.14
C ASP A 93 -1.29 7.19 22.64
N PHE A 94 -0.32 6.33 23.00
CA PHE A 94 0.11 6.16 24.39
C PHE A 94 0.76 7.43 24.94
N VAL A 95 1.66 8.07 24.19
CA VAL A 95 2.32 9.31 24.62
C VAL A 95 1.29 10.45 24.78
N ASP A 96 0.37 10.60 23.83
CA ASP A 96 -0.67 11.62 23.87
C ASP A 96 -1.57 11.44 25.12
N ALA A 97 -1.97 10.20 25.42
CA ALA A 97 -2.74 9.91 26.64
C ALA A 97 -1.99 10.25 27.94
N GLN A 98 -0.68 10.00 27.99
CA GLN A 98 0.14 10.35 29.16
C GLN A 98 0.30 11.86 29.32
N VAL A 99 0.40 12.60 28.22
CA VAL A 99 0.45 14.06 28.23
C VAL A 99 -0.87 14.64 28.73
N ASP A 100 -1.99 14.14 28.24
CA ASP A 100 -3.33 14.57 28.68
C ASP A 100 -3.53 14.33 30.19
N GLU A 101 -3.07 13.18 30.71
CA GLU A 101 -3.15 12.87 32.14
C GLU A 101 -2.31 13.83 33.00
N LEU A 102 -1.11 14.21 32.52
CA LEU A 102 -0.24 15.16 33.22
C LEU A 102 -0.82 16.58 33.20
N LEU A 103 -1.41 17.00 32.08
CA LEU A 103 -2.07 18.30 31.96
C LEU A 103 -3.30 18.37 32.89
N ALA A 104 -4.13 17.32 32.91
CA ALA A 104 -5.30 17.26 33.77
C ALA A 104 -4.95 17.37 35.27
N ARG A 105 -3.86 16.74 35.71
CA ARG A 105 -3.39 16.87 37.11
C ARG A 105 -2.78 18.23 37.44
N GLY A 106 -2.24 18.94 36.44
CA GLY A 106 -1.61 20.25 36.63
C GLY A 106 -2.60 21.41 36.78
N ASP A 107 -3.86 21.23 36.37
CA ASP A 107 -4.95 22.21 36.53
C ASP A 107 -5.70 22.08 37.87
N ASP A 108 -5.40 21.06 38.69
CA ASP A 108 -6.06 20.77 39.98
C ASP A 108 -5.29 21.31 41.22
N ASP A 109 -4.16 22.02 41.04
CA ASP A 109 -3.34 22.68 42.10
C ASP A 109 -3.42 24.22 42.03
#